data_AF-A0A0S4QZB9-F1
#
_entry.id   AF-A0A0S4QZB9-F1
#
_cell.length_a   1.000
_cell.length_b   1.000
_cell.length_c   1.000
_cell.angle_alpha   90.00
_cell.angle_beta   90.00
_cell.angle_gamma   90.00
#
_symmetry.space_group_name_H-M   'P 1'
#
loop_
_entity.id
_entity.type
_entity.pdbx_description
1 polymer ?
#
loop_
_entity_poly.entity_id
_entity_poly.type
_entity_poly.pdbx_seq_one_letter_code
_entity_poly.pdbx_strand_id
1 'polypeptide(L)'
;MTTQARHGCPTATPVSDTGRAAQCTDCAALDHGRRIATDREADDDRRFGLYLAWFGPGLVKVGLTARGTRRLLEQGALAYTWLAHGRLATIRRAERHLAATGHGRERLPGSLTQVAWWTLPPAGDRIAAVRAAATAAATELARLDGLTLTPLAVVDNLDIYGLDRALPGRYDEVVSLATTAILTGTVTAVIGRKLLLASTEAGTEVLVDGGLLAGWRTVHPPATPVAGGYETIPRVRPSAARQDSLFAW
;
A
#
# COMPACT_ATOMS: atom_id res chain seq x y z
N MET A 1 14.27 9.66 16.46
CA MET A 1 12.91 9.16 16.14
C MET A 1 12.44 8.34 17.32
N THR A 2 11.51 8.86 18.12
CA THR A 2 10.88 8.10 19.19
C THR A 2 9.98 7.04 18.55
N THR A 3 10.42 5.79 18.59
CA THR A 3 9.59 4.64 18.25
C THR A 3 8.41 4.66 19.22
N GLN A 4 7.21 5.00 18.74
CA GLN A 4 6.01 4.92 19.56
C GLN A 4 5.92 3.48 20.07
N ALA A 5 6.02 3.30 21.39
CA ALA A 5 5.96 1.99 22.00
C ALA A 5 4.62 1.36 21.62
N ARG A 6 4.66 0.13 21.11
CA ARG A 6 3.44 -0.64 20.89
C ARG A 6 2.92 -1.08 22.25
N HIS A 7 1.78 -0.56 22.65
CA HIS A 7 1.11 -0.97 23.87
C HIS A 7 0.10 -2.07 23.55
N GLY A 8 0.03 -3.09 24.41
CA GLY A 8 -1.01 -4.10 24.31
C GLY A 8 -2.40 -3.49 24.51
N CYS A 9 -3.42 -4.12 23.93
CA CYS A 9 -4.81 -3.76 24.20
C CYS A 9 -5.10 -3.96 25.70
N PRO A 10 -5.52 -2.94 26.46
CA PRO A 10 -5.71 -3.06 27.91
C PRO A 10 -6.84 -4.02 28.29
N THR A 11 -7.79 -4.23 27.38
CA THR A 11 -8.93 -5.15 27.55
C THR A 11 -8.70 -6.52 26.91
N ALA A 12 -7.56 -6.74 26.23
CA ALA A 12 -7.27 -7.93 25.46
C ALA A 12 -8.43 -8.36 24.52
N THR A 13 -9.18 -7.39 23.98
CA THR A 13 -10.37 -7.66 23.17
C THR A 13 -9.99 -8.47 21.92
N PRO A 14 -10.62 -9.64 21.69
CA PRO A 14 -10.37 -10.44 20.51
C PRO A 14 -10.68 -9.66 19.22
N VAL A 15 -9.82 -9.82 18.22
CA VAL A 15 -10.12 -9.42 16.84
C VAL A 15 -10.66 -10.63 16.09
N SER A 16 -11.50 -10.39 15.07
CA SER A 16 -12.03 -11.46 14.23
C SER A 16 -10.90 -12.20 13.52
N ASP A 17 -10.94 -13.53 13.58
CA ASP A 17 -10.05 -14.49 12.89
C ASP A 17 -10.16 -14.42 11.37
N THR A 18 -11.33 -14.05 10.86
CA THR A 18 -11.64 -13.85 9.44
C THR A 18 -11.53 -12.38 9.03
N GLY A 19 -11.30 -11.48 9.99
CA GLY A 19 -11.16 -10.05 9.79
C GLY A 19 -9.75 -9.63 9.36
N ARG A 20 -9.66 -8.47 8.70
CA ARG A 20 -8.35 -7.85 8.31
C ARG A 20 -7.89 -6.77 9.28
N ALA A 21 -8.59 -6.61 10.39
CA ALA A 21 -8.33 -5.56 11.38
C ALA A 21 -7.20 -6.02 12.32
N ALA A 22 -6.19 -5.18 12.46
CA ALA A 22 -5.06 -5.45 13.37
C ALA A 22 -5.32 -5.06 14.83
N GLN A 23 -6.46 -4.42 15.09
CA GLN A 23 -6.84 -3.82 16.37
C GLN A 23 -8.35 -4.01 16.57
N CYS A 24 -8.77 -4.17 17.83
CA CYS A 24 -10.20 -4.05 18.16
C CYS A 24 -10.70 -2.63 17.85
N THR A 25 -12.03 -2.46 17.76
CA THR A 25 -12.66 -1.18 17.39
C THR A 25 -12.18 -0.01 18.24
N ASP A 26 -12.05 -0.21 19.56
CA ASP A 26 -11.66 0.84 20.50
C ASP A 26 -10.19 1.25 20.32
N CYS A 27 -9.28 0.27 20.25
CA CYS A 27 -7.86 0.54 19.98
C CYS A 27 -7.67 1.20 18.61
N ALA A 28 -8.44 0.77 17.60
CA ALA A 28 -8.39 1.38 16.29
C ALA A 28 -8.91 2.82 16.28
N ALA A 29 -9.90 3.16 17.11
CA ALA A 29 -10.40 4.53 17.25
C ALA A 29 -9.36 5.47 17.88
N LEU A 30 -8.53 4.94 18.77
CA LEU A 30 -7.41 5.66 19.41
C LEU A 30 -6.13 5.70 18.54
N ASP A 31 -6.06 4.90 17.47
CA ASP A 31 -4.90 4.89 16.57
C ASP A 31 -4.65 6.28 15.98
N HIS A 32 -3.46 6.82 16.25
CA HIS A 32 -3.08 8.17 15.85
C HIS A 32 -3.16 8.39 14.33
N GLY A 33 -2.72 7.39 13.55
CA GLY A 33 -2.81 7.44 12.09
C GLY A 33 -4.25 7.50 11.60
N ARG A 34 -5.15 6.74 12.24
CA ARG A 34 -6.58 6.75 11.93
C ARG A 34 -7.27 8.03 12.36
N ARG A 35 -6.87 8.63 13.49
CA ARG A 35 -7.38 9.94 13.92
C ARG A 35 -7.03 11.04 12.90
N ILE A 36 -5.78 11.09 12.44
CA ILE A 36 -5.38 11.99 11.34
C ILE A 36 -6.21 11.73 10.09
N ALA A 37 -6.34 10.47 9.68
CA ALA A 37 -7.07 10.09 8.47
C ALA A 37 -8.58 10.38 8.52
N THR A 38 -9.13 10.56 9.73
CA THR A 38 -10.55 10.89 9.96
C THR A 38 -10.73 12.34 10.45
N ASP A 39 -9.71 13.18 10.32
CA ASP A 39 -9.70 14.59 10.71
C ASP A 39 -10.06 14.84 12.19
N ARG A 40 -9.74 13.87 13.04
CA ARG A 40 -9.89 13.94 14.51
C ARG A 40 -8.59 14.33 15.23
N GLU A 41 -7.58 14.70 14.46
CA GLU A 41 -6.31 15.23 14.94
C GLU A 41 -6.09 16.60 14.30
N ALA A 42 -6.12 17.66 15.12
CA ALA A 42 -5.95 19.03 14.65
C ALA A 42 -4.51 19.53 14.84
N ASP A 43 -3.86 19.10 15.92
CA ASP A 43 -2.57 19.61 16.37
C ASP A 43 -1.55 18.46 16.44
N ASP A 44 -0.92 18.18 15.30
CA ASP A 44 0.21 17.25 15.19
C ASP A 44 1.47 18.02 14.81
N ASP A 45 2.45 18.01 15.70
CA ASP A 45 3.72 18.74 15.56
C ASP A 45 4.70 18.07 14.58
N ARG A 46 4.41 16.85 14.11
CA ARG A 46 5.28 16.17 13.16
C ARG A 46 5.26 16.89 11.81
N ARG A 47 6.38 16.77 11.09
CA ARG A 47 6.47 17.21 9.70
C ARG A 47 5.84 16.18 8.78
N PHE A 48 4.91 16.61 7.94
CA PHE A 48 4.23 15.79 6.95
C PHE A 48 4.81 16.06 5.55
N GLY A 49 4.93 15.01 4.75
CA GLY A 49 5.18 15.10 3.32
C GLY A 49 3.89 14.92 2.53
N LEU A 50 3.66 15.79 1.55
CA LEU A 50 2.67 15.66 0.49
C LEU A 50 3.30 14.86 -0.66
N TYR A 51 2.57 13.90 -1.22
CA TYR A 51 3.09 13.05 -2.29
C TYR A 51 2.03 12.76 -3.36
N LEU A 52 2.52 12.41 -4.55
CA LEU A 52 1.77 11.63 -5.54
C LEU A 52 2.30 10.20 -5.55
N ALA A 53 1.41 9.23 -5.48
CA ALA A 53 1.71 7.81 -5.58
C ALA A 53 0.96 7.22 -6.76
N TRP A 54 1.70 6.55 -7.64
CA TRP A 54 1.19 5.90 -8.83
C TRP A 54 1.09 4.39 -8.58
N PHE A 55 -0.08 3.83 -8.90
CA PHE A 55 -0.41 2.43 -8.67
C PHE A 55 -0.65 1.64 -9.96
N GLY A 56 -0.58 2.30 -11.11
CA GLY A 56 -0.95 1.76 -12.41
C GLY A 56 -1.41 2.87 -13.35
N PRO A 57 -1.54 2.58 -14.66
CA PRO A 57 -2.09 3.53 -15.63
C PRO A 57 -3.42 4.13 -15.13
N GLY A 58 -3.55 5.46 -15.15
CA GLY A 58 -4.75 6.16 -14.65
C GLY A 58 -4.95 6.12 -13.12
N LEU A 59 -4.10 5.43 -12.36
CA LEU A 59 -4.24 5.26 -10.91
C LEU A 59 -3.24 6.12 -10.13
N VAL A 60 -3.45 7.43 -10.14
CA VAL A 60 -2.68 8.38 -9.32
C VAL A 60 -3.45 8.72 -8.04
N LYS A 61 -2.75 8.58 -6.91
CA LYS A 61 -3.21 9.00 -5.60
C LYS A 61 -2.44 10.22 -5.14
N VAL A 62 -3.15 11.21 -4.61
CA VAL A 62 -2.55 12.24 -3.76
C VAL A 62 -2.70 11.84 -2.31
N GLY A 63 -1.66 12.07 -1.50
CA GLY A 63 -1.68 11.70 -0.09
C GLY A 63 -0.71 12.51 0.76
N LEU A 64 -0.91 12.46 2.08
CA LEU A 64 0.05 12.95 3.06
C LEU A 64 0.51 11.88 4.05
N THR A 65 1.73 12.05 4.58
CA THR A 65 2.25 11.19 5.64
C THR A 65 3.38 11.82 6.45
N ALA A 66 3.42 11.55 7.75
CA ALA A 66 4.58 11.80 8.61
C ALA A 66 5.53 10.59 8.72
N ARG A 67 5.21 9.45 8.06
CA ARG A 67 5.98 8.20 8.16
C ARG A 67 6.99 8.01 7.02
N GLY A 68 7.15 9.04 6.18
CA GLY A 68 8.04 9.02 5.01
C GLY A 68 7.77 7.87 4.05
N THR A 69 8.81 7.43 3.35
CA THR A 69 8.78 6.38 2.32
C THR A 69 8.13 5.09 2.79
N ARG A 70 8.27 4.72 4.07
CA ARG A 70 7.67 3.51 4.62
C ARG A 70 6.15 3.44 4.39
N ARG A 71 5.45 4.58 4.49
CA ARG A 71 4.00 4.62 4.21
C ARG A 71 3.68 4.31 2.76
N LEU A 72 4.51 4.77 1.83
CA LEU A 72 4.33 4.56 0.39
C LEU A 72 4.54 3.08 0.04
N LEU A 73 5.58 2.49 0.61
CA LEU A 73 5.85 1.05 0.51
C LEU A 73 4.70 0.23 1.07
N GLU A 74 4.21 0.54 2.28
CA GLU A 74 3.08 -0.16 2.90
C GLU A 74 1.76 -0.01 2.12
N GLN A 75 1.60 1.06 1.34
CA GLN A 75 0.44 1.23 0.46
C GLN A 75 0.56 0.43 -0.82
N GLY A 76 1.76 -0.02 -1.21
CA GLY A 76 2.01 -0.65 -2.51
C GLY A 76 2.14 0.37 -3.65
N ALA A 77 2.60 1.59 -3.36
CA ALA A 77 2.85 2.58 -4.40
C ALA A 77 3.97 2.08 -5.32
N LEU A 78 3.67 1.85 -6.60
CA LEU A 78 4.63 1.32 -7.58
C LEU A 78 5.69 2.36 -7.93
N ALA A 79 5.29 3.62 -8.04
CA ALA A 79 6.19 4.76 -8.13
C ALA A 79 5.60 5.95 -7.37
N TYR A 80 6.42 6.89 -6.94
CA TYR A 80 5.94 8.09 -6.24
C TYR A 80 6.90 9.27 -6.39
N THR A 81 6.41 10.46 -6.07
CA THR A 81 7.25 11.65 -5.84
C THR A 81 6.71 12.45 -4.68
N TRP A 82 7.61 13.09 -3.93
CA TRP A 82 7.24 14.13 -2.99
C TRP A 82 6.92 15.42 -3.73
N LEU A 83 5.94 16.16 -3.23
CA LEU A 83 5.53 17.45 -3.79
C LEU A 83 5.90 18.59 -2.85
N ALA A 84 5.67 18.41 -1.55
CA ALA A 84 5.92 19.43 -0.54
C ALA A 84 6.09 18.80 0.84
N HIS A 85 6.62 19.57 1.78
CA HIS A 85 6.67 19.20 3.19
C HIS A 85 6.26 20.37 4.08
N GLY A 86 5.63 20.07 5.23
CA GLY A 86 5.14 21.12 6.14
C GLY A 86 4.35 20.56 7.32
N ARG A 87 3.64 21.45 8.03
CA ARG A 87 2.74 21.07 9.13
C ARG A 87 1.46 20.41 8.59
N LEU A 88 0.79 19.63 9.44
CA LEU A 88 -0.41 18.87 9.06
C LEU A 88 -1.46 19.73 8.36
N ALA A 89 -1.88 20.86 8.95
CA ALA A 89 -2.93 21.71 8.40
C ALA A 89 -2.60 22.23 6.99
N THR A 90 -1.38 22.70 6.76
CA THR A 90 -0.96 23.21 5.45
C THR A 90 -0.91 22.10 4.40
N ILE A 91 -0.35 20.95 4.76
CA ILE A 91 -0.23 19.81 3.84
C ILE A 91 -1.60 19.20 3.53
N ARG A 92 -2.50 19.13 4.52
CA ARG A 92 -3.88 18.68 4.34
C ARG A 92 -4.66 19.60 3.40
N ARG A 93 -4.52 20.91 3.53
CA ARG A 93 -5.14 21.88 2.62
C ARG A 93 -4.68 21.64 1.18
N ALA A 94 -3.38 21.44 0.98
CA ALA A 94 -2.80 21.16 -0.33
C ALA A 94 -3.25 19.81 -0.91
N GLU A 95 -3.29 18.75 -0.09
CA GLU A 95 -3.81 17.42 -0.48
C GLU A 95 -5.25 17.51 -0.99
N ARG A 96 -6.13 18.17 -0.22
CA ARG A 96 -7.54 18.37 -0.59
C ARG A 96 -7.70 19.23 -1.84
N HIS A 97 -6.90 20.29 -1.98
CA HIS A 97 -6.90 21.14 -3.18
C HIS A 97 -6.59 20.31 -4.43
N LEU A 98 -5.51 19.51 -4.38
CA LEU A 98 -5.12 18.65 -5.50
C LEU A 98 -6.16 17.56 -5.80
N ALA A 99 -6.78 16.99 -4.77
CA ALA A 99 -7.85 16.03 -4.96
C ALA A 99 -9.08 16.66 -5.64
N ALA A 100 -9.51 17.84 -5.16
CA ALA A 100 -10.65 18.57 -5.68
C ALA A 100 -10.45 19.08 -7.13
N THR A 101 -9.20 19.29 -7.53
CA THR A 101 -8.82 19.75 -8.89
C THR A 101 -8.43 18.59 -9.82
N GLY A 102 -8.56 17.34 -9.38
CA GLY A 102 -8.38 16.17 -10.24
C GLY A 102 -6.93 15.72 -10.46
N HIS A 103 -5.98 16.19 -9.64
CA HIS A 103 -4.56 15.79 -9.72
C HIS A 103 -4.23 14.50 -8.95
N GLY A 104 -5.25 13.78 -8.48
CA GLY A 104 -5.12 12.46 -7.86
C GLY A 104 -6.32 12.14 -6.98
N ARG A 105 -6.57 10.86 -6.75
CA ARG A 105 -7.63 10.42 -5.84
C ARG A 105 -7.10 10.35 -4.40
N GLU A 106 -7.90 10.70 -3.40
CA GLU A 106 -7.50 10.48 -2.00
C GLU A 106 -7.47 8.99 -1.63
N ARG A 107 -8.37 8.21 -2.24
CA ARG A 107 -8.56 6.78 -1.98
C ARG A 107 -8.64 6.01 -3.30
N LEU A 108 -7.90 4.91 -3.35
CA LEU A 108 -7.94 3.95 -4.43
C LEU A 108 -8.38 2.59 -3.85
N PRO A 109 -9.37 1.90 -4.48
CA PRO A 109 -9.72 0.54 -4.08
C PRO A 109 -8.53 -0.41 -4.29
N GLY A 110 -8.23 -1.24 -3.29
CA GLY A 110 -7.11 -2.18 -3.37
C GLY A 110 -7.23 -3.20 -4.50
N SER A 111 -8.46 -3.63 -4.83
CA SER A 111 -8.73 -4.53 -5.96
C SER A 111 -8.34 -3.91 -7.30
N LEU A 112 -8.55 -2.60 -7.46
CA LEU A 112 -8.20 -1.88 -8.68
C LEU A 112 -6.67 -1.76 -8.83
N THR A 113 -5.97 -1.42 -7.74
CA THR A 113 -4.51 -1.29 -7.76
C THR A 113 -3.80 -2.62 -7.94
N GLN A 114 -4.38 -3.73 -7.45
CA GLN A 114 -3.81 -5.07 -7.57
C GLN A 114 -3.80 -5.59 -9.02
N VAL A 115 -4.80 -5.22 -9.82
CA VAL A 115 -4.84 -5.63 -11.23
C VAL A 115 -3.69 -5.02 -12.02
N ALA A 116 -3.18 -3.86 -11.62
CA ALA A 116 -2.11 -3.18 -12.34
C ALA A 116 -0.76 -3.94 -12.33
N TRP A 117 -0.50 -4.76 -11.30
CA TRP A 117 0.80 -5.42 -11.09
C TRP A 117 1.14 -6.40 -12.20
N TRP A 118 0.11 -6.96 -12.82
CA TRP A 118 0.27 -8.07 -13.74
C TRP A 118 0.80 -7.62 -15.09
N THR A 119 0.47 -6.41 -15.54
CA THR A 119 0.97 -5.85 -16.80
C THR A 119 1.45 -4.44 -16.56
N LEU A 120 2.75 -4.29 -16.31
CA LEU A 120 3.36 -3.00 -16.01
C LEU A 120 4.00 -2.43 -17.28
N PRO A 121 3.81 -1.13 -17.57
CA PRO A 121 4.52 -0.49 -18.66
C PRO A 121 6.02 -0.38 -18.32
N PRO A 122 6.90 -0.18 -19.31
CA PRO A 122 8.34 0.04 -19.11
C PRO A 122 8.65 1.18 -18.13
N ALA A 123 9.86 1.19 -17.56
CA ALA A 123 10.27 2.17 -16.56
C ALA A 123 10.17 3.62 -17.04
N GLY A 124 10.54 3.87 -18.30
CA GLY A 124 10.44 5.19 -18.91
C GLY A 124 9.01 5.75 -18.86
N ASP A 125 8.04 4.94 -19.27
CA ASP A 125 6.63 5.33 -19.33
C ASP A 125 6.04 5.56 -17.94
N ARG A 126 6.38 4.69 -16.97
CA ARG A 126 5.99 4.86 -15.56
C ARG A 126 6.52 6.18 -15.01
N ILE A 127 7.81 6.42 -15.17
CA ILE A 127 8.47 7.63 -14.67
C ILE A 127 7.88 8.88 -15.34
N ALA A 128 7.66 8.83 -16.66
CA ALA A 128 7.04 9.92 -17.41
C ALA A 128 5.63 10.23 -16.90
N ALA A 129 4.81 9.21 -16.64
CA ALA A 129 3.46 9.38 -16.08
C ALA A 129 3.48 10.09 -14.72
N VAL A 130 4.38 9.68 -13.81
CA VAL A 130 4.51 10.34 -12.49
C VAL A 130 5.03 11.77 -12.64
N ARG A 131 6.02 12.01 -13.50
CA ARG A 131 6.54 13.35 -13.77
C ARG A 131 5.46 14.28 -14.32
N ALA A 132 4.68 13.83 -15.30
CA ALA A 132 3.59 14.61 -15.87
C ALA A 132 2.55 14.98 -14.80
N ALA A 133 2.12 14.01 -13.99
CA ALA A 133 1.17 14.26 -12.90
C ALA A 133 1.74 15.25 -11.87
N ALA A 134 3.02 15.13 -11.52
CA ALA A 134 3.68 16.01 -10.56
C ALA A 134 3.87 17.43 -11.08
N THR A 135 4.23 17.61 -12.35
CA THR A 135 4.32 18.92 -13.00
C THR A 135 2.97 19.62 -13.02
N ALA A 136 1.89 18.90 -13.34
CA ALA A 136 0.54 19.44 -13.29
C ALA A 136 0.15 19.87 -11.87
N ALA A 137 0.40 19.01 -10.87
CA ALA A 137 0.14 19.33 -9.47
C ALA A 137 0.99 20.51 -8.96
N ALA A 138 2.24 20.63 -9.37
CA ALA A 138 3.12 21.71 -8.96
C ALA A 138 2.60 23.10 -9.38
N THR A 139 1.96 23.18 -10.56
CA THR A 139 1.30 24.42 -11.03
C THR A 139 0.19 24.87 -10.07
N GLU A 140 -0.61 23.93 -9.56
CA GLU A 140 -1.64 24.23 -8.56
C GLU A 140 -1.05 24.61 -7.20
N LEU A 141 -0.02 23.88 -6.76
CA LEU A 141 0.62 24.13 -5.46
C LEU A 141 1.35 25.48 -5.40
N ALA A 142 1.87 25.96 -6.53
CA ALA A 142 2.53 27.27 -6.61
C ALA A 142 1.59 28.45 -6.27
N ARG A 143 0.26 28.24 -6.32
CA ARG A 143 -0.74 29.23 -5.93
C ARG A 143 -1.08 29.20 -4.43
N LEU A 144 -0.51 28.28 -3.65
CA LEU A 144 -0.80 28.11 -2.24
C LEU A 144 0.35 28.61 -1.37
N ASP A 145 0.03 29.44 -0.38
CA ASP A 145 1.03 29.96 0.56
C ASP A 145 1.46 28.95 1.62
N GLY A 146 2.71 29.08 2.08
CA GLY A 146 3.23 28.34 3.25
C GLY A 146 3.64 26.90 2.98
N LEU A 147 3.75 26.49 1.70
CA LEU A 147 4.30 25.19 1.31
C LEU A 147 5.80 25.29 1.04
N THR A 148 6.57 24.33 1.56
CA THR A 148 7.94 24.09 1.09
C THR A 148 7.91 23.03 0.01
N LEU A 149 7.96 23.45 -1.26
CA LEU A 149 7.96 22.55 -2.40
C LEU A 149 9.24 21.69 -2.43
N THR A 150 9.12 20.47 -2.95
CA THR A 150 10.23 19.53 -3.09
C THR A 150 10.63 19.42 -4.56
N PRO A 151 11.93 19.36 -4.90
CA PRO A 151 12.36 19.08 -6.26
C PRO A 151 11.75 17.78 -6.79
N LEU A 152 11.37 17.78 -8.07
CA LEU A 152 10.75 16.63 -8.71
C LEU A 152 11.76 15.46 -8.80
N ALA A 153 11.56 14.45 -7.96
CA ALA A 153 12.35 13.23 -7.93
C ALA A 153 11.41 12.02 -7.85
N VAL A 154 11.25 11.32 -8.97
CA VAL A 154 10.44 10.10 -9.04
C VAL A 154 11.24 8.94 -8.49
N VAL A 155 10.65 8.22 -7.54
CA VAL A 155 11.14 6.96 -7.01
C VAL A 155 10.30 5.83 -7.60
N ASP A 156 10.97 4.85 -8.20
CA ASP A 156 10.36 3.62 -8.71
C ASP A 156 10.64 2.48 -7.71
N ASN A 157 9.59 1.82 -7.22
CA ASN A 157 9.67 0.78 -6.20
C ASN A 157 9.56 -0.65 -6.78
N LEU A 158 9.48 -0.83 -8.11
CA LEU A 158 9.24 -2.17 -8.68
C LEU A 158 10.29 -3.20 -8.26
N ASP A 159 11.58 -2.81 -8.24
CA ASP A 159 12.68 -3.68 -7.81
C ASP A 159 12.53 -4.10 -6.34
N ILE A 160 12.23 -3.13 -5.45
CA ILE A 160 11.96 -3.39 -4.02
C ILE A 160 10.81 -4.39 -3.83
N TYR A 161 9.85 -4.38 -4.76
CA TYR A 161 8.69 -5.27 -4.72
C TYR A 161 8.91 -6.63 -5.40
N GLY A 162 10.04 -6.87 -6.07
CA GLY A 162 10.26 -8.07 -6.89
C GLY A 162 9.43 -8.10 -8.18
N LEU A 163 9.01 -6.92 -8.67
CA LEU A 163 8.23 -6.74 -9.90
C LEU A 163 9.11 -6.45 -11.13
N ASP A 164 10.43 -6.56 -10.98
CA ASP A 164 11.41 -6.62 -12.07
C ASP A 164 11.38 -7.98 -12.80
N ARG A 165 10.69 -8.96 -12.22
CA ARG A 165 10.52 -10.32 -12.73
C ARG A 165 9.10 -10.56 -13.22
N ALA A 166 8.94 -11.53 -14.12
CA ALA A 166 7.62 -11.93 -14.57
C ALA A 166 6.84 -12.58 -13.43
N LEU A 167 5.67 -12.02 -13.12
CA LEU A 167 4.71 -12.63 -12.21
C LEU A 167 4.05 -13.87 -12.85
N PRO A 168 3.62 -14.86 -12.04
CA PRO A 168 3.06 -16.10 -12.56
C PRO A 168 1.73 -15.89 -13.29
N GLY A 169 1.46 -16.72 -14.30
CA GLY A 169 0.19 -16.68 -15.04
C GLY A 169 -1.01 -17.22 -14.25
N ARG A 170 -0.76 -18.03 -13.21
CA ARG A 170 -1.74 -18.64 -12.31
C ARG A 170 -1.19 -18.61 -10.89
N TYR A 171 -2.05 -18.40 -9.91
CA TYR A 171 -1.67 -18.36 -8.50
C TYR A 171 -2.88 -18.74 -7.63
N ASP A 172 -2.62 -19.15 -6.40
CA ASP A 172 -3.66 -19.42 -5.41
C ASP A 172 -3.75 -18.26 -4.43
N GLU A 173 -4.92 -17.64 -4.31
CA GLU A 173 -5.15 -16.56 -3.36
C GLU A 173 -5.66 -17.13 -2.03
N VAL A 174 -4.94 -16.86 -0.94
CA VAL A 174 -5.39 -17.22 0.41
C VAL A 174 -6.59 -16.36 0.79
N VAL A 175 -7.70 -17.01 1.12
CA VAL A 175 -8.96 -16.35 1.51
C VAL A 175 -9.26 -16.45 3.00
N SER A 176 -8.72 -17.47 3.67
CA SER A 176 -8.87 -17.69 5.10
C SER A 176 -7.62 -18.35 5.70
N LEU A 177 -7.35 -18.08 6.97
CA LEU A 177 -6.23 -18.64 7.75
C LEU A 177 -6.76 -18.98 9.15
N ALA A 178 -6.74 -20.26 9.54
CA ALA A 178 -6.99 -20.65 10.93
C ALA A 178 -5.83 -20.22 11.83
N THR A 179 -6.02 -19.98 13.12
CA THR A 179 -4.93 -19.53 14.04
C THR A 179 -3.74 -20.48 14.13
N THR A 180 -3.90 -21.74 13.74
CA THR A 180 -2.87 -22.77 13.67
C THR A 180 -2.27 -22.94 12.27
N ALA A 181 -2.65 -22.09 11.30
CA ALA A 181 -2.21 -22.25 9.93
C ALA A 181 -0.69 -22.09 9.81
N ILE A 182 -0.10 -22.97 9.02
CA ILE A 182 1.31 -22.92 8.68
C ILE A 182 1.36 -22.72 7.16
N LEU A 183 1.99 -21.62 6.75
CA LEU A 183 2.25 -21.32 5.36
C LEU A 183 3.75 -21.16 5.16
N THR A 184 4.32 -21.92 4.24
CA THR A 184 5.75 -21.92 3.95
C THR A 184 6.01 -21.71 2.47
N GLY A 185 7.13 -21.05 2.17
CA GLY A 185 7.54 -20.76 0.81
C GLY A 185 8.62 -19.68 0.79
N THR A 186 9.13 -19.40 -0.40
CA THR A 186 10.06 -18.29 -0.62
C THR A 186 9.29 -17.06 -1.06
N VAL A 187 9.50 -15.92 -0.41
CA VAL A 187 8.88 -14.66 -0.84
C VAL A 187 9.48 -14.24 -2.18
N THR A 188 8.65 -14.20 -3.23
CA THR A 188 9.04 -13.78 -4.58
C THR A 188 8.68 -12.33 -4.87
N ALA A 189 7.60 -11.82 -4.28
CA ALA A 189 7.20 -10.43 -4.38
C ALA A 189 6.53 -9.91 -3.09
N VAL A 190 6.69 -8.62 -2.83
CA VAL A 190 6.07 -7.92 -1.69
C VAL A 190 5.50 -6.59 -2.17
N ILE A 191 4.18 -6.49 -2.31
CA ILE A 191 3.52 -5.26 -2.77
C ILE A 191 2.59 -4.74 -1.67
N GLY A 192 3.01 -3.69 -0.96
CA GLY A 192 2.24 -3.18 0.18
C GLY A 192 2.17 -4.21 1.29
N ARG A 193 0.97 -4.77 1.48
CA ARG A 193 0.76 -5.88 2.43
C ARG A 193 0.60 -7.23 1.74
N LYS A 194 0.65 -7.30 0.41
CA LYS A 194 0.53 -8.56 -0.30
C LYS A 194 1.89 -9.22 -0.44
N LEU A 195 1.93 -10.51 -0.16
CA LEU A 195 3.12 -11.35 -0.29
C LEU A 195 2.80 -12.41 -1.34
N LEU A 196 3.67 -12.58 -2.32
CA LEU A 196 3.63 -13.69 -3.24
C LEU A 196 4.72 -14.67 -2.83
N LEU A 197 4.34 -15.93 -2.65
CA LEU A 197 5.21 -16.99 -2.17
C LEU A 197 5.34 -18.06 -3.26
N ALA A 198 6.57 -18.40 -3.64
CA ALA A 198 6.84 -19.64 -4.34
C ALA A 198 6.64 -20.81 -3.35
N SER A 199 5.53 -21.53 -3.50
CA SER A 199 5.22 -22.70 -2.69
C SER A 199 6.14 -23.86 -3.08
N THR A 200 6.73 -24.50 -2.08
CA THR A 200 7.56 -25.70 -2.27
C THR A 200 6.73 -26.97 -2.51
N GLU A 201 5.42 -26.93 -2.24
CA GLU A 201 4.55 -28.12 -2.23
C GLU A 201 3.46 -28.10 -3.31
N ALA A 202 2.89 -26.93 -3.63
CA ALA A 202 1.70 -26.81 -4.47
C ALA A 202 1.99 -26.60 -5.97
N GLY A 203 3.26 -26.44 -6.36
CA GLY A 203 3.67 -26.15 -7.75
C GLY A 203 3.13 -24.82 -8.34
N THR A 204 2.35 -24.07 -7.55
CA THR A 204 1.69 -22.81 -7.90
C THR A 204 2.03 -21.78 -6.83
N GLU A 205 2.32 -20.53 -7.24
CA GLU A 205 2.61 -19.46 -6.28
C GLU A 205 1.37 -19.07 -5.48
N VAL A 206 1.56 -18.71 -4.21
CA VAL A 206 0.49 -18.39 -3.27
C VAL A 206 0.52 -16.91 -2.94
N LEU A 207 -0.61 -16.22 -3.15
CA LEU A 207 -0.79 -14.82 -2.79
C LEU A 207 -1.46 -14.68 -1.42
N VAL A 208 -0.81 -13.97 -0.52
CA VAL A 208 -1.26 -13.75 0.86
C VAL A 208 -1.48 -12.27 1.12
N ASP A 209 -2.59 -11.91 1.76
CA ASP A 209 -2.75 -10.58 2.35
C ASP A 209 -2.24 -10.59 3.79
N GLY A 210 -1.18 -9.83 4.07
CA GLY A 210 -0.64 -9.67 5.43
C GLY A 210 -1.64 -9.09 6.44
N GLY A 211 -2.80 -8.57 6.01
CA GLY A 211 -3.90 -8.26 6.91
C GLY A 211 -4.59 -9.47 7.53
N LEU A 212 -4.56 -10.62 6.87
CA LEU A 212 -5.02 -11.89 7.47
C LEU A 212 -4.05 -12.36 8.56
N LEU A 213 -2.80 -11.89 8.50
CA LEU A 213 -1.75 -12.15 9.49
C LEU A 213 -1.75 -11.12 10.64
N ALA A 214 -2.75 -10.25 10.73
CA ALA A 214 -2.75 -9.19 11.71
C ALA A 214 -2.87 -9.76 13.14
N GLY A 215 -1.90 -9.47 14.00
CA GLY A 215 -1.82 -10.03 15.35
C GLY A 215 -1.05 -11.36 15.45
N TRP A 216 -0.61 -11.91 14.32
CA TRP A 216 0.15 -13.16 14.30
C TRP A 216 1.62 -12.94 14.64
N ARG A 217 2.23 -13.94 15.29
CA ARG A 217 3.67 -13.98 15.53
C ARG A 217 4.33 -14.73 14.37
N THR A 218 5.23 -14.06 13.65
CA THR A 218 6.12 -14.75 12.72
C THR A 218 7.07 -15.62 13.54
N VAL A 219 7.02 -16.93 13.35
CA VAL A 219 7.93 -17.89 13.98
C VAL A 219 8.88 -18.45 12.92
N HIS A 220 10.07 -18.86 13.33
CA HIS A 220 10.92 -19.67 12.45
C HIS A 220 10.20 -20.99 12.17
N PRO A 221 10.16 -21.46 10.91
CA PRO A 221 9.53 -22.72 10.60
C PRO A 221 10.28 -23.86 11.32
N PRO A 222 9.57 -24.92 11.77
CA PRO A 222 10.21 -26.14 12.25
C PRO A 222 11.03 -26.79 11.12
N ALA A 223 11.93 -27.73 11.46
CA ALA A 223 12.82 -28.38 10.48
C ALA A 223 12.07 -29.05 9.31
N THR A 224 10.85 -29.52 9.57
CA THR A 224 9.92 -30.04 8.56
C THR A 224 8.54 -29.42 8.80
N PRO A 225 8.25 -28.25 8.21
CA PRO A 225 6.92 -27.67 8.31
C PRO A 225 5.94 -28.50 7.49
N VAL A 226 4.71 -28.65 7.99
CA VAL A 226 3.60 -29.20 7.22
C VAL A 226 2.66 -28.03 6.94
N ALA A 227 2.57 -27.62 5.67
CA ALA A 227 1.65 -26.53 5.30
C ALA A 227 0.20 -26.98 5.48
N GLY A 228 -0.66 -26.09 5.99
CA GLY A 228 -2.07 -26.40 6.22
C GLY A 228 -2.80 -25.39 7.08
N GLY A 229 -4.10 -25.58 7.26
CA GLY A 229 -4.95 -24.69 8.06
C GLY A 229 -5.38 -23.40 7.34
N TYR A 230 -5.31 -23.38 6.01
CA TYR A 230 -5.74 -22.25 5.19
C TYR A 230 -6.53 -22.70 3.97
N GLU A 231 -7.40 -21.83 3.48
CA GLU A 231 -8.13 -22.05 2.23
C GLU A 231 -7.62 -21.12 1.15
N THR A 232 -7.55 -21.64 -0.08
CA THR A 232 -7.18 -20.87 -1.25
C THR A 232 -8.28 -20.92 -2.30
N ILE A 233 -8.28 -19.91 -3.17
CA ILE A 233 -9.03 -19.93 -4.42
C ILE A 233 -8.08 -19.77 -5.60
N PRO A 234 -8.22 -20.58 -6.66
CA PRO A 234 -7.37 -20.46 -7.82
C PRO A 234 -7.68 -19.17 -8.58
N ARG A 235 -6.62 -18.49 -9.00
CA ARG A 235 -6.67 -17.26 -9.80
C ARG A 235 -5.84 -17.41 -11.06
N VAL A 236 -6.28 -16.68 -12.08
CA VAL A 236 -5.53 -16.49 -13.33
C VAL A 236 -5.16 -15.02 -13.41
N ARG A 237 -3.96 -14.75 -13.93
CA ARG A 237 -3.52 -13.40 -14.27
C ARG A 237 -4.61 -12.69 -15.10
N PRO A 238 -5.03 -11.46 -14.73
CA PRO A 238 -5.92 -10.65 -15.56
C PRO A 238 -5.35 -10.45 -16.97
N SER A 239 -6.19 -10.53 -18.00
CA SER A 239 -5.75 -10.22 -19.37
C SER A 239 -5.43 -8.74 -19.52
N ALA A 240 -4.50 -8.39 -20.42
CA ALA A 240 -4.14 -7.00 -20.70
C ALA A 240 -5.37 -6.16 -21.09
N ALA A 241 -6.24 -6.69 -21.97
CA ALA A 241 -7.48 -6.02 -22.37
C ALA A 241 -8.45 -5.75 -21.20
N ARG A 242 -8.54 -6.65 -20.21
CA ARG A 242 -9.36 -6.44 -19.00
C ARG A 242 -8.72 -5.40 -18.07
N GLN A 243 -7.40 -5.32 -18.07
CA GLN A 243 -6.67 -4.33 -17.29
C GLN A 243 -6.81 -2.94 -17.91
N ASP A 244 -6.66 -2.83 -19.23
CA ASP A 244 -6.80 -1.56 -19.96
C ASP A 244 -8.22 -0.99 -19.84
N SER A 245 -9.26 -1.82 -19.87
CA SER A 245 -10.65 -1.38 -19.69
C SER A 245 -10.97 -0.86 -18.29
N LEU A 246 -10.19 -1.25 -17.27
CA LEU A 246 -10.31 -0.69 -15.91
C LEU A 246 -9.63 0.68 -15.78
N PHE A 247 -8.77 1.04 -16.74
CA PHE A 247 -7.96 2.25 -16.74
C PHE A 247 -8.38 3.29 -17.79
N ALA A 248 -9.26 2.92 -18.72
CA ALA A 248 -9.91 3.85 -19.63
C ALA A 248 -10.97 4.69 -18.88
N TRP A 249 -10.67 5.96 -18.62
CA TRP A 249 -11.59 6.98 -18.09
C TRP A 249 -11.60 8.17 -19.03
#